data_AF-A0A7I8N1L6-F1
#
_entry.id   AF-A0A7I8N1L6-F1
#
_cell.length_a   1.000
_cell.length_b   1.000
_cell.length_c   1.000
_cell.angle_alpha   90.00
_cell.angle_beta   90.00
_cell.angle_gamma   90.00
#
_symmetry.space_group_name_H-M   'P 1'
#
loop_
_entity.id
_entity.type
_entity.pdbx_description
1 polymer ?
#
loop_
_entity_poly.entity_id
_entity_poly.type
_entity_poly.pdbx_seq_one_letter_code
_entity_poly.pdbx_strand_id
1 'polypeptide(L)'
;MLDGKYLFIVVGMGLVTYLPRWLPLALLSNRRLPGVAEAWLDLIPAAILSALLVPVLITGGQPVRLDLMRIEFWAAIPTFVVAVVTRSMGVTVVLGMLLFWSLKQFV
;
A
#
# COMPACT_ATOMS: atom_id res chain seq x y z
N MET A 1 -1.23 -0.53 -34.01
CA MET A 1 -1.55 -1.94 -34.30
C MET A 1 -1.34 -2.69 -33.00
N LEU A 2 -2.41 -3.16 -32.34
CA LEU A 2 -2.29 -3.96 -31.12
C LEU A 2 -1.87 -5.36 -31.57
N ASP A 3 -0.56 -5.63 -31.60
CA ASP A 3 -0.03 -6.94 -31.95
C ASP A 3 -0.57 -7.99 -30.98
N GLY A 4 -0.95 -9.18 -31.47
CA GLY A 4 -1.47 -10.27 -30.63
C GLY A 4 -0.56 -10.67 -29.46
N LYS A 5 0.70 -10.25 -29.51
CA LYS A 5 1.68 -10.32 -28.40
C LYS A 5 1.23 -9.54 -27.16
N TYR A 6 0.64 -8.35 -27.32
CA TYR A 6 0.14 -7.56 -26.19
C TYR A 6 -1.01 -8.26 -25.47
N LEU A 7 -1.95 -8.85 -26.23
CA LEU A 7 -3.06 -9.60 -25.63
C LEU A 7 -2.53 -10.80 -24.84
N PHE A 8 -1.52 -11.50 -25.37
CA PHE A 8 -0.89 -12.63 -24.69
C PHE A 8 -0.15 -12.21 -23.41
N ILE A 9 0.51 -11.06 -23.41
CA ILE A 9 1.15 -10.49 -22.21
C ILE A 9 0.12 -10.14 -21.15
N VAL A 10 -0.99 -9.48 -21.52
CA VAL A 10 -2.05 -9.11 -20.57
C VAL A 10 -2.68 -10.35 -19.95
N VAL A 11 -3.01 -11.36 -20.75
CA VAL A 11 -3.58 -12.63 -20.26
C VAL A 11 -2.57 -13.40 -19.41
N GLY A 12 -1.32 -13.48 -19.85
CA GLY A 12 -0.24 -14.14 -19.10
C GLY A 12 0.03 -13.48 -17.74
N MET A 13 0.08 -12.15 -17.71
CA MET A 13 0.25 -11.38 -16.47
C MET A 13 -0.96 -11.54 -15.54
N GLY A 14 -2.18 -11.53 -16.09
CA GLY A 14 -3.40 -11.77 -15.35
C GLY A 14 -3.41 -13.15 -14.69
N LEU A 15 -3.04 -14.21 -15.42
CA LEU A 15 -2.93 -15.57 -14.89
C LEU A 15 -1.87 -15.65 -13.78
N VAL A 16 -0.66 -15.15 -14.03
CA VAL A 16 0.45 -15.21 -13.06
C VAL A 16 0.17 -14.38 -11.81
N THR A 17 -0.65 -13.33 -11.88
CA THR A 17 -1.04 -12.52 -10.71
C THR A 17 -2.22 -13.14 -9.96
N TYR A 18 -3.20 -13.68 -10.69
CA TYR A 18 -4.43 -14.22 -10.11
C TYR A 18 -4.23 -15.59 -9.48
N LEU A 19 -3.44 -16.47 -10.11
CA LEU A 19 -3.18 -17.82 -9.58
C LEU A 19 -2.62 -17.77 -8.15
N PRO A 20 -1.52 -17.06 -7.86
CA PRO A 20 -0.95 -17.02 -6.51
C PRO A 20 -1.87 -16.38 -5.48
N ARG A 21 -2.83 -15.56 -5.90
CA ARG A 21 -3.82 -14.91 -5.01
C ARG A 21 -5.03 -15.80 -4.75
N TRP A 22 -5.48 -16.52 -5.78
CA TRP A 22 -6.65 -17.40 -5.69
C TRP A 22 -6.30 -18.76 -5.11
N LEU A 23 -5.09 -19.28 -5.36
CA LEU A 23 -4.65 -20.58 -4.87
C LEU A 23 -4.68 -20.69 -3.32
N PRO A 24 -4.16 -19.71 -2.55
CA PRO A 24 -4.27 -19.73 -1.09
C PRO A 24 -5.73 -19.61 -0.66
N LEU A 25 -6.49 -18.70 -1.27
CA LEU A 25 -7.90 -18.52 -0.91
C LEU A 25 -8.72 -19.78 -1.18
N ALA A 26 -8.54 -20.44 -2.32
CA ALA A 26 -9.27 -21.65 -2.70
C ALA A 26 -8.85 -22.89 -1.89
N LEU A 27 -7.54 -23.06 -1.63
CA LEU A 27 -7.03 -24.19 -0.83
C LEU A 27 -7.41 -24.04 0.66
N LEU A 28 -7.42 -22.82 1.19
CA LEU A 28 -7.71 -22.56 2.59
C LEU A 28 -9.19 -22.25 2.87
N SER A 29 -10.02 -21.91 1.87
CA SER A 29 -11.46 -21.64 2.04
C SER A 29 -12.26 -22.82 2.60
N ASN A 30 -11.78 -24.06 2.45
CA ASN A 30 -12.49 -25.26 2.89
C ASN A 30 -11.80 -25.98 4.07
N ARG A 31 -10.74 -25.40 4.63
CA ARG A 31 -9.98 -25.93 5.77
C ARG A 31 -10.06 -24.91 6.90
N ARG A 32 -10.44 -25.32 8.11
CA ARG A 32 -10.32 -24.47 9.30
C ARG A 32 -8.84 -24.14 9.50
N LEU A 33 -8.46 -22.91 9.13
CA LEU A 33 -7.15 -22.34 9.43
C LEU A 33 -6.91 -22.46 10.94
N PRO A 34 -5.73 -22.91 11.40
CA PRO A 34 -5.38 -22.78 12.81
C PRO A 34 -5.37 -21.29 13.16
N GLY A 35 -5.96 -20.90 14.29
CA GLY A 35 -6.15 -19.47 14.64
C GLY A 35 -4.86 -18.64 14.62
N VAL A 36 -3.69 -19.27 14.78
CA VAL A 36 -2.38 -18.61 14.63
C VAL A 36 -2.12 -18.14 13.19
N ALA A 37 -2.46 -18.95 12.19
CA ALA A 37 -2.24 -18.61 10.78
C ALA A 37 -3.22 -17.52 10.30
N GLU A 38 -4.46 -17.55 10.78
CA GLU A 38 -5.45 -16.50 10.53
C GLU A 38 -4.98 -15.15 11.10
N ALA A 39 -4.56 -15.13 12.37
CA ALA A 39 -4.01 -13.93 12.99
C ALA A 39 -2.75 -13.41 12.27
N TRP A 40 -1.87 -14.31 11.81
CA TRP A 40 -0.69 -13.93 11.03
C TRP A 40 -1.06 -13.33 9.66
N LEU A 41 -2.01 -13.93 8.95
CA LEU A 41 -2.48 -13.45 7.65
C LEU A 41 -3.09 -12.03 7.76
N ASP A 42 -3.84 -11.75 8.82
CA ASP A 42 -4.41 -10.42 9.09
C ASP A 42 -3.34 -9.34 9.38
N LEU A 43 -2.15 -9.74 9.85
CA LEU A 43 -1.04 -8.82 10.06
C LEU A 43 -0.27 -8.49 8.77
N ILE A 44 -0.33 -9.34 7.74
CA ILE A 44 0.43 -9.16 6.49
C ILE A 44 0.10 -7.81 5.83
N PRO A 45 -1.16 -7.41 5.61
CA PRO A 45 -1.49 -6.14 4.99
C PRO A 45 -0.93 -4.95 5.77
N ALA A 46 -1.10 -4.93 7.10
CA ALA A 46 -0.63 -3.84 7.95
C ALA A 46 0.91 -3.75 7.94
N ALA A 47 1.60 -4.89 8.00
CA ALA A 47 3.05 -4.95 7.95
C ALA A 47 3.60 -4.44 6.60
N ILE A 48 3.02 -4.91 5.48
CA ILE A 48 3.43 -4.49 4.14
C ILE A 48 3.19 -2.99 3.95
N LEU A 49 1.99 -2.48 4.26
CA LEU A 49 1.68 -1.06 4.13
C LEU A 49 2.60 -0.20 4.98
N SER A 50 2.88 -0.60 6.22
CA SER A 50 3.81 0.12 7.10
C SER A 50 5.24 0.10 6.57
N ALA A 51 5.71 -1.06 6.10
CA ALA A 51 7.05 -1.22 5.52
C ALA A 51 7.24 -0.45 4.21
N LEU A 52 6.16 -0.21 3.45
CA LEU A 52 6.16 0.66 2.27
C LEU A 52 6.07 2.14 2.64
N LEU A 53 5.27 2.49 3.65
CA LEU A 53 5.01 3.88 4.04
C LEU A 53 6.22 4.52 4.73
N VAL A 54 6.82 3.83 5.72
CA VAL A 54 7.95 4.35 6.50
C VAL A 54 9.12 4.82 5.62
N PRO A 55 9.64 4.04 4.66
CA PRO A 55 10.75 4.50 3.82
C PRO A 55 10.33 5.63 2.88
N VAL A 56 9.09 5.66 2.40
CA VAL A 56 8.59 6.79 1.59
C VAL A 56 8.62 8.10 2.39
N LEU A 57 8.37 8.04 3.70
CA LEU A 57 8.38 9.20 4.59
C LEU A 57 9.79 9.62 5.03
N ILE A 58 10.67 8.66 5.32
CA ILE A 58 11.94 8.92 6.01
C ILE A 58 13.15 8.92 5.05
N THR A 59 13.13 8.07 4.03
CA THR A 59 14.27 7.87 3.14
C THR A 59 14.08 8.67 1.86
N GLY A 60 14.87 9.73 1.70
CA GLY A 60 14.84 10.61 0.54
C GLY A 60 15.48 9.97 -0.71
N GLY A 61 14.81 8.98 -1.30
CA GLY A 61 15.26 8.35 -2.55
C GLY A 61 16.63 7.68 -2.50
N GLN A 62 17.21 7.45 -3.67
CA GLN A 62 18.58 6.93 -3.84
C GLN A 62 19.52 8.13 -4.06
N PRO A 63 20.55 8.35 -3.23
CA PRO A 63 21.06 7.51 -2.13
C PRO A 63 20.25 7.64 -0.83
N VAL A 64 20.19 6.55 -0.05
CA VAL A 64 19.52 6.46 1.25
C VAL A 64 20.13 7.46 2.23
N ARG A 65 19.59 8.67 2.25
CA ARG A 65 19.84 9.68 3.28
C ARG A 65 18.59 9.79 4.13
N LEU A 66 18.79 9.69 5.44
CA LEU A 66 17.76 9.98 6.43
C LEU A 66 17.58 11.49 6.43
N ASP A 67 16.50 11.96 5.80
CA ASP A 67 16.17 13.37 5.73
C ASP A 67 14.86 13.62 6.49
N LEU A 68 15.00 13.90 7.77
CA LEU A 68 13.89 14.18 8.69
C LEU A 68 13.30 15.59 8.49
N MET A 69 13.87 16.41 7.60
CA MET A 69 13.37 17.74 7.25
C MET A 69 12.50 17.73 5.99
N ARG A 70 12.21 16.56 5.40
CA ARG A 70 11.35 16.47 4.22
C ARG A 70 9.90 16.86 4.53
N ILE A 71 9.30 17.55 3.56
CA ILE A 71 7.90 17.97 3.61
C ILE A 71 6.96 16.77 3.81
N GLU A 72 7.34 15.61 3.29
CA GLU A 72 6.53 14.38 3.37
C GLU A 72 6.41 13.86 4.80
N PHE A 73 7.46 13.98 5.62
CA PHE A 73 7.41 13.61 7.03
C PHE A 73 6.48 14.57 7.81
N TRP A 74 6.61 15.87 7.56
CA TRP A 74 5.74 16.89 8.17
C TRP A 74 4.29 16.80 7.69
N ALA A 75 4.03 16.41 6.45
CA ALA A 75 2.70 16.16 5.91
C ALA A 75 2.06 14.87 6.47
N ALA A 76 2.88 13.86 6.82
CA ALA A 76 2.38 12.62 7.38
C ALA A 76 1.80 12.79 8.79
N ILE A 77 2.36 13.67 9.63
CA ILE A 77 1.88 13.91 10.99
C ILE A 77 0.39 14.32 11.02
N PRO A 78 -0.06 15.41 10.34
CA PRO A 78 -1.46 15.79 10.32
C PRO A 78 -2.34 14.76 9.59
N THR A 79 -1.81 14.12 8.55
CA THR A 79 -2.55 13.07 7.82
C THR A 79 -2.80 11.84 8.70
N PHE A 80 -1.85 11.48 9.57
CA PHE A 80 -1.99 10.39 10.53
C PHE A 80 -3.03 10.72 11.61
N VAL A 81 -3.06 11.97 12.10
CA VAL A 81 -4.09 12.42 13.06
C VAL A 81 -5.48 12.30 12.43
N VAL A 82 -5.67 12.77 11.19
CA VAL A 82 -6.93 12.63 10.46
C VAL A 82 -7.26 11.15 10.23
N ALA A 83 -6.27 10.29 9.99
CA ALA A 83 -6.45 8.86 9.81
C ALA A 83 -7.05 8.17 11.05
N VAL A 84 -6.51 8.49 12.22
CA VAL A 84 -6.97 7.93 13.50
C VAL A 84 -8.38 8.42 13.85
N VAL A 85 -8.67 9.71 13.61
CA VAL A 85 -9.96 10.32 13.98
C VAL A 85 -11.10 9.85 13.06
N THR A 86 -10.85 9.75 11.76
CA THR A 86 -11.94 9.54 10.78
C THR A 86 -12.33 8.08 10.63
N ARG A 87 -11.44 7.13 10.96
CA ARG A 87 -11.64 5.66 10.88
C ARG A 87 -12.20 5.16 9.52
N SER A 88 -12.13 5.99 8.47
CA SER A 88 -12.70 5.77 7.14
C SER A 88 -11.60 5.90 6.08
N MET A 89 -11.25 4.79 5.44
CA MET A 89 -10.18 4.70 4.43
C MET A 89 -10.34 5.70 3.28
N GLY A 90 -11.58 5.99 2.86
CA GLY A 90 -11.83 6.90 1.74
C GLY A 90 -11.58 8.37 2.10
N VAL A 91 -12.08 8.80 3.25
CA VAL A 91 -11.95 10.20 3.69
C VAL A 91 -10.49 10.52 4.00
N THR A 92 -9.75 9.58 4.56
CA THR A 92 -8.33 9.75 4.92
C THR A 92 -7.43 9.87 3.70
N VAL A 93 -7.71 9.11 2.64
CA VAL A 93 -7.00 9.24 1.35
C VAL A 93 -7.27 10.60 0.72
N VAL A 94 -8.53 11.04 0.64
CA VAL A 94 -8.88 12.33 0.01
C VAL A 94 -8.28 13.51 0.78
N LEU A 95 -8.41 13.53 2.12
CA LEU A 95 -7.82 14.59 2.95
C LEU A 95 -6.29 14.58 2.88
N GLY A 96 -5.67 13.40 2.92
CA GLY A 96 -4.22 13.26 2.78
C GLY A 96 -3.70 13.77 1.44
N MET A 97 -4.39 13.47 0.34
CA MET A 97 -4.04 13.99 -0.99
C MET A 97 -4.18 15.51 -1.06
N LEU A 98 -5.25 16.09 -0.49
CA LEU A 98 -5.46 17.54 -0.44
C LEU A 98 -4.40 18.25 0.41
N LEU A 99 -4.07 17.70 1.59
CA LEU A 99 -3.02 18.23 2.46
C LEU A 99 -1.66 18.17 1.76
N PHE A 100 -1.29 17.02 1.20
CA PHE A 100 -0.03 16.85 0.47
C PHE A 100 0.08 17.82 -0.70
N TRP A 101 -0.98 17.97 -1.49
CA TRP A 101 -0.99 18.87 -2.64
C TRP A 101 -0.89 20.34 -2.21
N SER A 102 -1.59 20.72 -1.15
CA SER A 102 -1.52 22.07 -0.58
C SER A 102 -0.11 22.36 -0.07
N LEU A 103 0.51 21.44 0.67
CA LEU A 103 1.85 21.63 1.23
C LEU A 103 2.93 21.68 0.13
N LYS A 104 2.77 20.88 -0.94
CA LYS A 104 3.66 20.88 -2.10
C LYS A 104 3.60 22.20 -2.88
N GLN A 105 2.46 22.88 -2.91
CA GLN A 105 2.32 24.14 -3.66
C GLN A 105 3.11 25.31 -3.03
N PHE A 106 3.48 25.22 -1.74
CA PHE A 106 4.21 26.26 -1.02
C PHE A 106 5.75 26.07 -1.03
N VAL A 107 6.27 25.04 -1.70
CA VAL A 107 7.71 24.73 -1.84
C VAL A 107 8.09 24.60 -3.31
#